data_AF-A0ABD2K0T0-F1
#
_entry.id   AF-A0ABD2K0T0-F1
#
_cell.length_a   1.000
_cell.length_b   1.000
_cell.length_c   1.000
_cell.angle_alpha   90.00
_cell.angle_beta   90.00
_cell.angle_gamma   90.00
#
_symmetry.space_group_name_H-M   'P 1'
#
loop_
_entity.id
_entity.type
_entity.pdbx_description
1 polymer ?
#
loop_
_entity_poly.entity_id
_entity_poly.type
_entity_poly.pdbx_seq_one_letter_code
_entity_poly.pdbx_strand_id
1 'polypeptide(L)'
;MDPTLVEAEQSAELSQFIQSLYKRREFLQQQLKKKEEKNCHMETESANVNHEDENENGQFDKIKKEIESVIQLLRTMPHFEMLEPTDQVILLSFVAIPLIAMNARFNPLKTNLEIITKINNNNTFNPLFHAATVKTLQLSDEEFFLVCALTSSNSAVTAGLSDPGRRTLQHLSEHYANLLMHHLCTNYGNMAGAFRHAELVHLTESVFLNAEPLPEYYRQEITNCFLRKI
;
A
#
# COMPACT_ATOMS: atom_id res chain seq x y z
N MET A 1 -0.30 -25.53 -25.51
CA MET A 1 0.07 -25.64 -24.07
C MET A 1 -1.03 -26.41 -23.38
N ASP A 2 -0.68 -27.31 -22.46
CA ASP A 2 -1.63 -28.06 -21.66
C ASP A 2 -2.26 -27.12 -20.61
N PRO A 3 -3.60 -26.94 -20.58
CA PRO A 3 -4.28 -26.05 -19.64
C PRO A 3 -3.95 -26.34 -18.17
N THR A 4 -3.74 -27.62 -17.83
CA THR A 4 -3.44 -28.02 -16.44
C THR A 4 -2.04 -27.62 -16.00
N LEU A 5 -1.10 -27.51 -16.93
CA LEU A 5 0.25 -26.99 -16.67
C LEU A 5 0.23 -25.49 -16.40
N VAL A 6 -0.58 -24.73 -17.15
CA VAL A 6 -0.72 -23.28 -16.96
C VAL A 6 -1.36 -22.95 -15.61
N GLU A 7 -2.41 -23.69 -15.22
CA GLU A 7 -3.05 -23.53 -13.91
C GLU A 7 -2.09 -23.87 -12.75
N ALA A 8 -1.30 -24.94 -12.89
CA ALA A 8 -0.33 -25.32 -11.89
C ALA A 8 0.80 -24.28 -11.73
N GLU A 9 1.29 -23.71 -12.83
CA GLU A 9 2.30 -22.65 -12.82
C GLU A 9 1.77 -21.37 -12.14
N GLN A 10 0.56 -20.92 -12.50
CA GLN A 10 -0.07 -19.75 -11.88
C GLN A 10 -0.35 -19.95 -10.39
N SER A 11 -0.79 -21.15 -10.00
CA SER A 11 -1.02 -21.50 -8.60
C SER A 11 0.28 -21.52 -7.78
N ALA A 12 1.36 -22.07 -8.37
CA ALA A 12 2.67 -22.08 -7.74
C ALA A 12 3.26 -20.66 -7.60
N GLU A 13 3.13 -19.83 -8.64
CA GLU A 13 3.56 -18.43 -8.64
C GLU A 13 2.79 -17.60 -7.60
N LEU A 14 1.46 -17.73 -7.58
CA LEU A 14 0.61 -17.11 -6.56
C LEU A 14 1.04 -17.54 -5.15
N SER A 15 1.28 -18.84 -4.96
CA SER A 15 1.73 -19.38 -3.67
C SER A 15 3.10 -18.83 -3.27
N GLN A 16 4.05 -18.72 -4.19
CA GLN A 16 5.37 -18.12 -3.93
C GLN A 16 5.25 -16.63 -3.60
N PHE A 17 4.43 -15.90 -4.35
CA PHE A 17 4.16 -14.49 -4.10
C PHE A 17 3.54 -14.29 -2.71
N ILE A 18 2.48 -15.03 -2.38
CA ILE A 18 1.83 -14.99 -1.08
C ILE A 18 2.81 -15.37 0.05
N GLN A 19 3.61 -16.42 -0.11
CA GLN A 19 4.62 -16.81 0.88
C GLN A 19 5.67 -15.72 1.08
N SER A 20 6.09 -15.04 0.01
CA SER A 20 7.03 -13.93 0.10
C SER A 20 6.45 -12.76 0.91
N LEU A 21 5.15 -12.47 0.72
CA LEU A 21 4.42 -11.45 1.45
C LEU A 21 4.27 -11.83 2.93
N TYR A 22 3.90 -13.07 3.25
CA TYR A 22 3.78 -13.54 4.64
C TYR A 22 5.11 -13.50 5.37
N LYS A 23 6.17 -14.06 4.79
CA LYS A 23 7.51 -14.07 5.39
C LYS A 23 7.99 -12.66 5.69
N ARG A 24 7.64 -11.70 4.82
CA ARG A 24 8.00 -10.31 5.02
C ARG A 24 7.12 -9.62 6.06
N ARG A 25 5.81 -9.89 6.09
CA ARG A 25 4.91 -9.40 7.13
C ARG A 25 5.39 -9.82 8.51
N GLU A 26 5.77 -11.08 8.67
CA GLU A 26 6.36 -11.59 9.92
C GLU A 26 7.63 -10.81 10.29
N PHE A 27 8.52 -10.57 9.32
CA PHE A 27 9.70 -9.75 9.54
C PHE A 27 9.34 -8.32 9.99
N LEU A 28 8.37 -7.66 9.36
CA LEU A 28 7.92 -6.32 9.74
C LEU A 28 7.28 -6.30 11.13
N GLN A 29 6.47 -7.30 11.46
CA GLN A 29 5.89 -7.45 12.80
C GLN A 29 6.98 -7.64 13.87
N GLN A 30 8.02 -8.41 13.58
CA GLN A 30 9.17 -8.57 14.47
C GLN A 30 9.93 -7.25 14.68
N GLN A 31 10.14 -6.46 13.62
CA GLN A 31 10.79 -5.15 13.73
C GLN A 31 9.95 -4.17 14.56
N LEU A 32 8.63 -4.16 14.37
CA LEU A 32 7.71 -3.35 15.17
C LEU A 32 7.74 -3.74 16.64
N LYS A 33 7.66 -5.04 16.94
CA LYS A 33 7.74 -5.55 18.32
C LYS A 33 9.04 -5.12 19.01
N LYS A 34 10.19 -5.25 18.31
CA LYS A 34 11.50 -4.77 18.82
C LYS A 34 11.52 -3.27 19.09
N LYS A 35 10.78 -2.48 18.31
CA LYS A 35 10.70 -1.02 18.48
C LYS A 35 9.81 -0.65 19.66
N GLU A 36 8.68 -1.34 19.84
CA GLU A 36 7.80 -1.19 21.00
C GLU A 36 8.52 -1.56 22.31
N GLU A 37 9.28 -2.66 22.32
CA GLU A 37 10.12 -3.08 23.46
C GLU A 37 11.17 -2.02 23.82
N LYS A 38 11.83 -1.40 22.83
CA LYS A 38 12.79 -0.31 23.05
C LYS A 38 12.15 0.95 23.62
N ASN A 39 10.95 1.31 23.17
CA ASN A 39 10.25 2.50 23.66
C ASN A 39 9.73 2.31 25.09
N CYS A 40 9.26 1.11 25.44
CA CYS A 40 8.79 0.79 26.79
C CYS A 40 9.91 0.90 27.84
N HIS A 41 11.17 0.73 27.44
CA HIS A 41 12.34 0.98 28.30
C HIS A 41 12.72 2.46 28.45
N MET A 42 12.24 3.36 27.58
CA MET A 42 12.51 4.80 27.70
C MET A 42 11.40 5.56 28.45
N GLU A 43 10.17 5.03 28.48
CA GLU A 43 9.04 5.66 29.17
C GLU A 43 9.07 5.47 30.70
N THR A 44 9.96 4.63 31.23
CA THR A 44 10.13 4.46 32.68
C THR A 44 10.96 5.57 33.34
N GLU A 45 11.56 6.50 32.57
CA GLU A 45 12.42 7.57 33.10
C GLU A 45 11.86 8.99 32.94
N SER A 46 10.68 9.19 32.36
CA SER A 46 10.18 10.53 32.02
C SER A 46 8.69 10.75 32.31
N ALA A 47 8.29 10.49 33.56
CA ALA A 47 6.98 10.90 34.08
C ALA A 47 7.06 12.27 34.78
N ASN A 48 7.33 13.36 34.05
CA ASN A 48 6.89 14.72 34.43
C ASN A 48 7.17 15.77 33.33
N VAL A 49 6.34 15.89 32.29
CA VAL A 49 6.30 17.11 31.46
C VAL A 49 4.88 17.40 30.99
N ASN A 50 4.52 18.67 31.10
CA ASN A 50 3.23 19.30 30.88
C ASN A 50 2.64 19.09 29.47
N HIS A 51 1.32 19.03 29.40
CA HIS A 51 0.53 19.28 28.20
C HIS A 51 0.73 20.74 27.76
N GLU A 52 1.43 20.98 26.65
CA GLU A 52 1.28 22.18 25.84
C GLU A 52 1.98 21.94 24.48
N ASP A 53 1.23 22.21 23.40
CA ASP A 53 1.59 22.15 21.98
C ASP A 53 2.00 20.78 21.39
N GLU A 54 1.01 20.01 20.94
CA GLU A 54 1.21 19.00 19.89
C GLU A 54 1.59 19.69 18.56
N ASN A 55 2.87 20.03 18.51
CA ASN A 55 3.64 20.66 17.46
C ASN A 55 3.42 19.97 16.10
N GLU A 56 3.27 20.75 15.02
CA GLU A 56 3.17 20.27 13.62
C GLU A 56 4.25 19.23 13.26
N ASN A 57 5.43 19.35 13.90
CA ASN A 57 6.53 18.39 13.81
C ASN A 57 6.14 16.93 14.18
N GLY A 58 5.27 16.74 15.18
CA GLY A 58 4.82 15.41 15.60
C GLY A 58 3.90 14.72 14.59
N GLN A 59 3.14 15.51 13.80
CA GLN A 59 2.30 14.97 12.72
C GLN A 59 3.15 14.56 11.53
N PHE A 60 4.16 15.37 11.19
CA PHE A 60 5.09 15.07 10.11
C PHE A 60 5.83 13.74 10.32
N ASP A 61 6.30 13.48 11.54
CA ASP A 61 6.97 12.23 11.89
C ASP A 61 6.07 10.99 11.74
N LYS A 62 4.75 11.15 11.97
CA LYS A 62 3.79 10.06 11.78
C LYS A 62 3.59 9.77 10.29
N ILE A 63 3.42 10.80 9.46
CA ILE A 63 3.30 10.67 7.99
C ILE A 63 4.54 10.00 7.40
N LYS A 64 5.71 10.42 7.85
CA LYS A 64 6.99 9.84 7.43
C LYS A 64 7.06 8.33 7.70
N LYS A 65 6.62 7.87 8.87
CA LYS A 65 6.57 6.42 9.19
C LYS A 65 5.61 5.65 8.29
N GLU A 66 4.48 6.23 7.92
CA GLU A 66 3.53 5.63 6.99
C GLU A 66 4.11 5.54 5.57
N ILE A 67 4.76 6.61 5.09
CA ILE A 67 5.49 6.63 3.81
C ILE A 67 6.58 5.56 3.81
N GLU A 68 7.38 5.44 4.88
CA GLU A 68 8.40 4.41 5.00
C GLU A 68 7.81 3.00 4.93
N SER A 69 6.62 2.80 5.50
CA SER A 69 5.91 1.52 5.46
C SER A 69 5.44 1.20 4.03
N VAL A 70 4.95 2.20 3.28
CA VAL A 70 4.61 2.03 1.87
C VAL A 70 5.84 1.75 1.00
N ILE A 71 6.95 2.44 1.22
CA ILE A 71 8.21 2.15 0.52
C ILE A 71 8.63 0.70 0.80
N GLN A 72 8.53 0.24 2.04
CA GLN A 72 8.85 -1.14 2.39
C GLN A 72 7.91 -2.13 1.71
N LEU A 73 6.60 -1.83 1.65
CA LEU A 73 5.63 -2.65 0.92
C LEU A 73 5.98 -2.74 -0.57
N LEU A 74 6.21 -1.62 -1.24
CA LEU A 74 6.52 -1.60 -2.67
C LEU A 74 7.84 -2.32 -2.98
N ARG A 75 8.88 -2.15 -2.16
CA ARG A 75 10.14 -2.90 -2.29
C ARG A 75 9.98 -4.42 -2.13
N THR A 76 8.85 -4.89 -1.63
CA THR A 76 8.59 -6.33 -1.51
C THR A 76 7.88 -6.90 -2.72
N MET A 77 7.37 -6.02 -3.59
CA MET A 77 6.87 -6.39 -4.89
C MET A 77 8.09 -6.61 -5.80
N PRO A 78 8.29 -7.82 -6.35
CA PRO A 78 9.49 -8.17 -7.13
C PRO A 78 9.82 -7.19 -8.26
N HIS A 79 8.80 -6.48 -8.75
CA HIS A 79 8.89 -5.65 -9.94
C HIS A 79 9.12 -4.17 -9.64
N PHE A 80 8.97 -3.73 -8.39
CA PHE A 80 9.34 -2.36 -8.03
C PHE A 80 10.84 -2.13 -8.29
N GLU A 81 11.66 -3.15 -8.05
CA GLU A 81 13.10 -3.15 -8.34
C GLU A 81 13.43 -3.18 -9.85
N MET A 82 12.46 -3.55 -10.70
CA MET A 82 12.65 -3.54 -12.16
C MET A 82 12.50 -2.14 -12.78
N LEU A 83 11.95 -1.19 -12.04
CA LEU A 83 11.82 0.19 -12.49
C LEU A 83 13.13 0.94 -12.29
N GLU A 84 13.42 1.91 -13.17
CA GLU A 84 14.52 2.84 -12.96
C GLU A 84 14.29 3.66 -11.67
N PRO A 85 15.35 4.06 -10.92
CA PRO A 85 15.19 4.82 -9.68
C PRO A 85 14.31 6.07 -9.82
N THR A 86 14.39 6.77 -10.96
CA THR A 86 13.53 7.92 -11.26
C THR A 86 12.06 7.52 -11.35
N ASP A 87 11.76 6.42 -12.03
CA ASP A 87 10.38 5.90 -12.15
C ASP A 87 9.87 5.38 -10.80
N GLN A 88 10.73 4.79 -9.96
CA GLN A 88 10.38 4.37 -8.60
C GLN A 88 9.95 5.57 -7.74
N VAL A 89 10.66 6.70 -7.81
CA VAL A 89 10.29 7.94 -7.09
C VAL A 89 8.99 8.53 -7.62
N ILE A 90 8.83 8.58 -8.94
CA ILE A 90 7.60 9.08 -9.57
C ILE A 90 6.42 8.22 -9.13
N LEU A 91 6.52 6.90 -9.26
CA LEU A 91 5.49 5.98 -8.82
C LEU A 91 5.12 6.21 -7.34
N LEU A 92 6.13 6.23 -6.46
CA LEU A 92 5.94 6.49 -5.03
C LEU A 92 5.18 7.78 -4.74
N SER A 93 5.48 8.86 -5.47
CA SER A 93 4.81 10.15 -5.27
C SER A 93 3.32 10.12 -5.60
N PHE A 94 2.89 9.19 -6.46
CA PHE A 94 1.48 9.01 -6.85
C PHE A 94 0.76 7.98 -6.00
N VAL A 95 1.43 6.89 -5.61
CA VAL A 95 0.76 5.77 -4.93
C VAL A 95 0.87 5.80 -3.41
N ALA A 96 1.75 6.65 -2.85
CA ALA A 96 1.96 6.70 -1.40
C ALA A 96 0.65 6.98 -0.63
N ILE A 97 -0.08 8.05 -0.97
CA ILE A 97 -1.33 8.37 -0.28
C ILE A 97 -2.42 7.33 -0.52
N PRO A 98 -2.68 6.87 -1.76
CA PRO A 98 -3.57 5.74 -2.01
C PRO A 98 -3.29 4.54 -1.10
N LEU A 99 -2.03 4.11 -1.02
CA LEU A 99 -1.64 2.95 -0.24
C LEU A 99 -1.68 3.20 1.27
N ILE A 100 -1.33 4.40 1.75
CA ILE A 100 -1.53 4.79 3.16
C ILE A 100 -3.02 4.76 3.49
N ALA A 101 -3.87 5.32 2.63
CA ALA A 101 -5.31 5.36 2.82
C ALA A 101 -5.93 3.96 2.82
N MET A 102 -5.40 3.02 2.05
CA MET A 102 -5.78 1.60 2.10
C MET A 102 -5.28 0.93 3.39
N ASN A 103 -3.99 1.07 3.72
CA ASN A 103 -3.38 0.46 4.91
C ASN A 103 -4.08 0.89 6.21
N ALA A 104 -4.46 2.17 6.28
CA ALA A 104 -5.18 2.73 7.42
C ALA A 104 -6.50 2.02 7.74
N ARG A 105 -7.14 1.47 6.71
CA ARG A 105 -8.44 0.81 6.82
C ARG A 105 -8.32 -0.65 7.22
N PHE A 106 -7.21 -1.29 6.89
CA PHE A 106 -6.90 -2.66 7.29
C PHE A 106 -6.36 -2.76 8.71
N ASN A 107 -5.69 -1.71 9.19
CA ASN A 107 -5.19 -1.64 10.55
C ASN A 107 -5.64 -0.35 11.26
N PRO A 108 -6.96 -0.19 11.52
CA PRO A 108 -7.52 1.03 12.08
C PRO A 108 -7.02 1.35 13.48
N LEU A 109 -6.45 0.36 14.20
CA LEU A 109 -5.82 0.55 15.50
C LEU A 109 -4.41 1.18 15.40
N LYS A 110 -3.77 1.13 14.23
CA LYS A 110 -2.40 1.63 14.02
C LYS A 110 -2.31 2.91 13.23
N THR A 111 -3.26 3.16 12.32
CA THR A 111 -3.16 4.34 11.46
C THR A 111 -4.08 5.45 11.92
N ASN A 112 -3.48 6.62 12.11
CA ASN A 112 -4.15 7.78 12.66
C ASN A 112 -4.98 8.43 11.55
N LEU A 113 -6.26 8.05 11.43
CA LEU A 113 -7.20 8.56 10.43
C LEU A 113 -7.25 10.09 10.38
N GLU A 114 -6.97 10.75 11.53
CA GLU A 114 -6.86 12.21 11.63
C GLU A 114 -5.78 12.80 10.72
N ILE A 115 -4.67 12.07 10.51
CA ILE A 115 -3.58 12.48 9.63
C ILE A 115 -4.06 12.53 8.19
N ILE A 116 -4.83 11.54 7.75
CA ILE A 116 -5.30 11.48 6.37
C ILE A 116 -6.30 12.61 6.11
N THR A 117 -7.20 12.89 7.05
CA THR A 117 -8.08 14.08 6.99
C THR A 117 -7.32 15.40 6.96
N LYS A 118 -6.19 15.51 7.67
CA LYS A 118 -5.38 16.74 7.73
C LYS A 118 -4.45 16.93 6.53
N ILE A 119 -3.96 15.85 5.91
CA ILE A 119 -3.23 15.96 4.63
C ILE A 119 -4.18 16.42 3.53
N ASN A 120 -5.43 15.95 3.58
CA ASN A 120 -6.45 16.18 2.57
C ASN A 120 -7.30 17.42 2.93
N ASN A 121 -6.64 18.57 3.14
CA ASN A 121 -7.22 19.83 3.65
C ASN A 121 -8.38 20.42 2.80
N ASN A 122 -8.82 19.75 1.74
CA ASN A 122 -10.00 20.10 0.96
C ASN A 122 -11.10 19.04 1.18
N ASN A 123 -12.30 19.50 1.53
CA ASN A 123 -13.47 18.74 1.99
C ASN A 123 -14.07 17.68 1.03
N THR A 124 -13.35 17.19 0.02
CA THR A 124 -13.84 16.20 -0.95
C THR A 124 -13.53 14.76 -0.57
N PHE A 125 -12.42 14.50 0.14
CA PHE A 125 -12.17 13.18 0.68
C PHE A 125 -12.95 12.99 1.98
N ASN A 126 -13.95 12.12 1.95
CA ASN A 126 -14.61 11.64 3.16
C ASN A 126 -13.99 10.28 3.57
N PRO A 127 -12.95 10.28 4.43
CA PRO A 127 -12.32 9.05 4.89
C PRO A 127 -13.31 8.10 5.58
N LEU A 128 -14.42 8.60 6.12
CA LEU A 128 -15.45 7.77 6.76
C LEU A 128 -16.27 6.97 5.75
N PHE A 129 -16.64 7.57 4.61
CA PHE A 129 -17.37 6.86 3.54
C PHE A 129 -16.53 5.71 2.96
N HIS A 130 -15.23 5.98 2.85
CA HIS A 130 -14.24 5.08 2.31
C HIS A 130 -13.78 3.99 3.29
N ALA A 131 -13.69 4.32 4.58
CA ALA A 131 -13.47 3.35 5.65
C ALA A 131 -14.67 2.42 5.82
N ALA A 132 -15.90 2.92 5.61
CA ALA A 132 -17.11 2.08 5.61
C ALA A 132 -17.05 1.02 4.50
N THR A 133 -16.73 1.41 3.25
CA THR A 133 -16.64 0.48 2.11
C THR A 133 -15.59 -0.62 2.31
N VAL A 134 -14.39 -0.29 2.81
CA VAL A 134 -13.34 -1.30 3.02
C VAL A 134 -13.63 -2.19 4.23
N LYS A 135 -14.17 -1.63 5.32
CA LYS A 135 -14.61 -2.42 6.48
C LYS A 135 -15.75 -3.36 6.12
N THR A 136 -16.61 -3.00 5.16
CA THR A 136 -17.65 -3.90 4.64
C THR A 136 -17.10 -4.98 3.72
N LEU A 137 -15.97 -4.75 3.04
CA LEU A 137 -15.41 -5.72 2.09
C LEU A 137 -14.71 -6.92 2.75
N GLN A 138 -14.31 -6.82 4.02
CA GLN A 138 -13.68 -7.91 4.80
C GLN A 138 -12.60 -8.64 4.00
N LEU A 139 -11.61 -7.87 3.52
CA LEU A 139 -10.57 -8.40 2.67
C LEU A 139 -9.64 -9.34 3.44
N SER A 140 -9.30 -10.48 2.83
CA SER A 140 -8.22 -11.33 3.34
C SER A 140 -6.86 -10.64 3.21
N ASP A 141 -5.84 -11.20 3.87
CA ASP A 141 -4.48 -10.68 3.74
C ASP A 141 -3.98 -10.81 2.27
N GLU A 142 -4.31 -11.90 1.59
CA GLU A 142 -3.97 -12.13 0.18
C GLU A 142 -4.65 -11.10 -0.74
N GLU A 143 -5.95 -10.89 -0.55
CA GLU A 143 -6.72 -9.89 -1.30
C GLU A 143 -6.16 -8.50 -1.09
N PHE A 144 -5.80 -8.14 0.14
CA PHE A 144 -5.19 -6.87 0.45
C PHE A 144 -3.91 -6.62 -0.33
N PHE A 145 -2.98 -7.59 -0.31
CA PHE A 145 -1.71 -7.44 -0.99
C PHE A 145 -1.86 -7.40 -2.51
N LEU A 146 -2.74 -8.22 -3.08
CA LEU A 146 -3.05 -8.20 -4.51
C LEU A 146 -3.69 -6.87 -4.93
N VAL A 147 -4.58 -6.31 -4.12
CA VAL A 147 -5.15 -4.97 -4.35
C VAL A 147 -4.09 -3.88 -4.24
N CYS A 148 -3.17 -3.95 -3.27
CA CYS A 148 -2.03 -3.02 -3.19
C CYS A 148 -1.13 -3.09 -4.43
N ALA A 149 -0.81 -4.31 -4.87
CA ALA A 149 -0.04 -4.55 -6.07
C ALA A 149 -0.73 -3.97 -7.30
N LEU A 150 -2.03 -4.26 -7.46
CA LEU A 150 -2.85 -3.75 -8.56
C LEU A 150 -2.94 -2.22 -8.55
N THR A 151 -3.23 -1.61 -7.40
CA THR A 151 -3.22 -0.13 -7.22
C THR A 151 -1.89 0.46 -7.65
N SER A 152 -0.76 -0.13 -7.25
CA SER A 152 0.55 0.37 -7.64
C SER A 152 0.80 0.25 -9.15
N SER A 153 0.47 -0.90 -9.75
CA SER A 153 0.69 -1.15 -11.18
C SER A 153 -0.26 -0.39 -12.11
N ASN A 154 -1.48 -0.08 -11.67
CA ASN A 154 -2.45 0.71 -12.44
C ASN A 154 -2.03 2.19 -12.61
N SER A 155 -0.91 2.59 -12.02
CA SER A 155 -0.33 3.93 -12.15
C SER A 155 0.50 4.12 -13.44
N ALA A 156 0.39 3.22 -14.42
CA ALA A 156 1.09 3.35 -15.71
C ALA A 156 0.71 4.62 -16.50
N VAL A 157 -0.45 5.22 -16.20
CA VAL A 157 -0.92 6.48 -16.81
C VAL A 157 -0.30 7.73 -16.16
N THR A 158 0.50 7.56 -15.11
CA THR A 158 1.13 8.66 -14.39
C THR A 158 2.09 9.45 -15.28
N ALA A 159 1.92 10.78 -15.28
CA ALA A 159 2.80 11.69 -15.99
C ALA A 159 4.23 11.64 -15.44
N GLY A 160 5.22 11.69 -16.33
CA GLY A 160 6.64 11.71 -15.98
C GLY A 160 7.33 10.34 -15.96
N LEU A 161 6.58 9.23 -15.96
CA LEU A 161 7.18 7.90 -16.09
C LEU A 161 7.90 7.73 -17.44
N SER A 162 8.95 6.92 -17.48
CA SER A 162 9.61 6.52 -18.72
C SER A 162 8.75 5.53 -19.54
N ASP A 163 8.99 5.41 -20.84
CA ASP A 163 8.30 4.40 -21.67
C ASP A 163 8.57 2.95 -21.22
N PRO A 164 9.81 2.57 -20.84
CA PRO A 164 10.06 1.29 -20.19
C PRO A 164 9.27 1.10 -18.89
N GLY A 165 9.24 2.13 -18.03
CA GLY A 165 8.50 2.10 -16.76
C GLY A 165 7.01 1.90 -16.97
N ARG A 166 6.39 2.64 -17.89
CA ARG A 166 4.97 2.49 -18.26
C ARG A 166 4.64 1.08 -18.75
N ARG A 167 5.45 0.54 -19.67
CA ARG A 167 5.25 -0.82 -20.21
C ARG A 167 5.38 -1.87 -19.12
N THR A 168 6.35 -1.69 -18.22
CA THR A 168 6.54 -2.55 -17.06
C THR A 168 5.29 -2.53 -16.18
N LEU A 169 4.82 -1.34 -15.77
CA LEU A 169 3.62 -1.21 -14.92
C LEU A 169 2.36 -1.78 -15.57
N GLN A 170 2.16 -1.58 -16.88
CA GLN A 170 1.01 -2.13 -17.59
C GLN A 170 1.03 -3.68 -17.63
N HIS A 171 2.18 -4.28 -17.91
CA HIS A 171 2.32 -5.73 -17.86
C HIS A 171 1.99 -6.27 -16.45
N LEU A 172 2.43 -5.55 -15.42
CA LEU A 172 2.17 -5.93 -14.04
C LEU A 172 0.72 -5.78 -13.63
N SER A 173 0.02 -4.76 -14.12
CA SER A 173 -1.39 -4.60 -13.79
C SER A 173 -2.22 -5.74 -14.37
N GLU A 174 -1.94 -6.14 -15.61
CA GLU A 174 -2.55 -7.31 -16.24
C GLU A 174 -2.24 -8.59 -15.46
N HIS A 175 -0.98 -8.79 -15.09
CA HIS A 175 -0.55 -9.94 -14.30
C HIS A 175 -1.25 -10.02 -12.94
N TYR A 176 -1.25 -8.94 -12.16
CA TYR A 176 -1.89 -8.90 -10.84
C TYR A 176 -3.41 -8.98 -10.91
N ALA A 177 -4.04 -8.41 -11.94
CA ALA A 177 -5.47 -8.58 -12.17
C ALA A 177 -5.83 -10.05 -12.43
N ASN A 178 -5.00 -10.77 -13.18
CA ASN A 178 -5.17 -12.19 -13.44
C ASN A 178 -4.95 -13.04 -12.17
N LEU A 179 -3.89 -12.77 -11.40
CA LEU A 179 -3.65 -13.45 -10.13
C LEU A 179 -4.81 -13.23 -9.15
N LEU A 180 -5.34 -12.01 -9.07
CA LEU A 180 -6.50 -11.69 -8.25
C LEU A 180 -7.73 -12.46 -8.71
N MET A 181 -8.03 -12.46 -10.02
CA MET A 181 -9.17 -13.21 -10.55
C MET A 181 -9.06 -14.71 -10.25
N HIS A 182 -7.87 -15.29 -10.46
CA HIS A 182 -7.63 -16.70 -10.18
C HIS A 182 -7.79 -17.02 -8.69
N HIS A 183 -7.21 -16.22 -7.80
CA HIS A 183 -7.36 -16.35 -6.35
C HIS A 183 -8.84 -16.32 -5.94
N LEU A 184 -9.59 -15.36 -6.45
CA LEU A 184 -11.00 -15.17 -6.11
C LEU A 184 -11.89 -16.31 -6.65
N CYS A 185 -11.70 -16.72 -7.90
CA CYS A 185 -12.45 -17.84 -8.48
C CYS A 185 -12.13 -19.16 -7.77
N THR A 186 -10.90 -19.35 -7.31
CA THR A 186 -10.50 -20.55 -6.54
C THR A 186 -11.16 -20.59 -5.16
N ASN A 187 -11.20 -19.46 -4.46
CA ASN A 187 -11.72 -19.40 -3.08
C ASN A 187 -13.24 -19.22 -2.98
N TYR A 188 -13.85 -18.53 -3.95
CA TYR A 188 -15.27 -18.17 -3.92
C TYR A 188 -16.10 -18.83 -5.04
N GLY A 189 -15.46 -19.49 -6.01
CA GLY A 189 -16.10 -20.03 -7.21
C GLY A 189 -16.21 -19.01 -8.35
N ASN A 190 -16.37 -19.47 -9.59
CA ASN A 190 -16.25 -18.63 -10.79
C ASN A 190 -17.14 -17.37 -10.78
N MET A 191 -18.43 -17.52 -10.47
CA MET A 191 -19.36 -16.37 -10.50
C MET A 191 -19.10 -15.40 -9.34
N ALA A 192 -19.04 -15.89 -8.09
CA ALA A 192 -18.82 -15.03 -6.93
C ALA A 192 -17.41 -14.41 -6.92
N GLY A 193 -16.40 -15.16 -7.39
CA GLY A 193 -15.05 -14.67 -7.60
C GLY A 193 -14.97 -13.54 -8.62
N ALA A 194 -15.67 -13.67 -9.76
CA ALA A 194 -15.75 -12.59 -10.74
C ALA A 194 -16.46 -11.34 -10.21
N PHE A 195 -17.54 -11.50 -9.44
CA PHE A 195 -18.21 -10.37 -8.78
C PHE A 195 -17.28 -9.67 -7.80
N ARG A 196 -16.61 -10.44 -6.92
CA ARG A 196 -15.66 -9.88 -5.96
C ARG A 196 -14.48 -9.22 -6.67
N HIS A 197 -14.01 -9.76 -7.79
CA HIS A 197 -12.95 -9.14 -8.58
C HIS A 197 -13.33 -7.74 -9.04
N ALA A 198 -14.54 -7.59 -9.58
CA ALA A 198 -15.07 -6.29 -9.98
C ALA A 198 -15.15 -5.31 -8.79
N GLU A 199 -15.59 -5.77 -7.62
CA GLU A 199 -15.62 -4.95 -6.39
C GLU A 199 -14.21 -4.48 -6.00
N LEU A 200 -13.21 -5.37 -6.06
CA LEU A 200 -11.83 -5.04 -5.69
C LEU A 200 -11.14 -4.14 -6.71
N VAL A 201 -11.41 -4.32 -8.01
CA VAL A 201 -10.94 -3.40 -9.06
C VAL A 201 -11.56 -2.02 -8.84
N HIS A 202 -12.86 -1.94 -8.57
CA HIS A 202 -13.51 -0.67 -8.27
C HIS A 202 -12.94 -0.01 -7.01
N LEU A 203 -12.56 -0.80 -6.00
CA LEU A 203 -11.85 -0.28 -4.84
C LEU A 203 -10.55 0.42 -5.25
N THR A 204 -9.73 -0.15 -6.14
CA THR A 204 -8.47 0.48 -6.59
C THR A 204 -8.72 1.87 -7.20
N GLU A 205 -9.71 2.00 -8.07
CA GLU A 205 -10.09 3.28 -8.69
C GLU A 205 -10.58 4.28 -7.64
N SER A 206 -11.44 3.82 -6.73
CA SER A 206 -12.02 4.65 -5.69
C SER A 206 -10.95 5.26 -4.79
N VAL A 207 -9.85 4.55 -4.53
CA VAL A 207 -8.75 5.05 -3.69
C VAL A 207 -8.00 6.20 -4.39
N PHE A 208 -7.83 6.14 -5.71
CA PHE A 208 -7.22 7.23 -6.49
C PHE A 208 -8.10 8.47 -6.59
N LEU A 209 -9.41 8.30 -6.82
CA LEU A 209 -10.37 9.42 -6.89
C LEU A 209 -10.44 10.25 -5.59
N ASN A 210 -9.92 9.68 -4.51
CA ASN A 210 -10.08 10.17 -3.17
C ASN A 210 -8.75 10.57 -2.52
N ALA A 211 -7.63 10.17 -3.14
CA ALA A 211 -6.32 10.66 -2.80
C ALA A 211 -6.05 11.95 -3.58
N GLU A 212 -6.08 13.10 -2.91
CA GLU A 212 -5.48 14.29 -3.52
C GLU A 212 -3.97 14.07 -3.69
N PRO A 213 -3.37 14.60 -4.77
CA PRO A 213 -1.93 14.54 -4.94
C PRO A 213 -1.25 15.23 -3.76
N LEU A 214 -0.18 14.61 -3.26
CA LEU A 214 0.57 15.15 -2.13
C LEU A 214 1.03 16.60 -2.40
N PRO A 215 0.92 17.50 -1.41
CA PRO A 215 1.62 18.78 -1.45
C PRO A 215 3.10 18.56 -1.76
N GLU A 216 3.70 19.46 -2.54
CA GLU A 216 5.07 19.33 -3.05
C GLU A 216 6.10 19.02 -1.96
N TYR A 217 5.93 19.63 -0.79
CA TYR A 217 6.76 19.37 0.40
C TYR A 217 6.85 17.87 0.78
N TYR A 218 5.73 17.14 0.74
CA TYR A 218 5.74 15.71 1.04
C TYR A 218 6.38 14.89 -0.08
N ARG A 219 6.28 15.31 -1.34
CA ARG A 219 6.99 14.63 -2.46
C ARG A 219 8.49 14.75 -2.31
N GLN A 220 8.96 15.92 -1.89
CA GLN A 220 10.38 16.15 -1.62
C GLN A 220 10.87 15.26 -0.47
N GLU A 221 10.06 15.08 0.58
CA GLU A 221 10.41 14.16 1.67
C GLU A 221 10.35 12.69 1.26
N ILE A 222 9.39 12.26 0.43
CA ILE A 222 9.37 10.92 -0.17
C ILE A 222 10.68 10.66 -0.91
N THR A 223 11.07 11.61 -1.76
CA THR A 223 12.31 11.54 -2.53
C THR A 223 13.52 11.43 -1.60
N ASN A 224 13.61 12.27 -0.57
CA ASN A 224 14.68 12.23 0.41
C ASN A 224 14.72 10.91 1.18
N CYS A 225 13.57 10.40 1.64
CA CYS A 225 13.45 9.15 2.38
C CYS A 225 13.84 7.95 1.52
N PHE A 226 13.45 7.96 0.25
CA PHE A 226 13.76 6.92 -0.70
C PHE A 226 15.25 6.90 -1.07
N LEU A 227 15.81 8.07 -1.43
CA LEU A 227 17.22 8.20 -1.83
C LEU A 227 18.21 7.94 -0.69
N ARG A 228 17.88 8.24 0.57
CA ARG A 228 18.74 7.92 1.72
C ARG A 228 18.89 6.42 2.00
N LYS A 229 18.06 5.59 1.38
CA LYS A 229 18.00 4.13 1.58
C LYS A 229 18.32 3.34 0.31
N ILE A 230 18.89 3.99 -0.69
CA ILE A 230 19.63 3.39 -1.81
C ILE A 230 21.10 3.48 -1.44
#